data_AF-A0A3Q7EX15-F1
#
_entry.id   AF-A0A3Q7EX15-F1
#
_cell.length_a   1.000
_cell.length_b   1.000
_cell.length_c   1.000
_cell.angle_alpha   90.00
_cell.angle_beta   90.00
_cell.angle_gamma   90.00
#
_symmetry.space_group_name_H-M   'P 1'
#
loop_
_entity.id
_entity.type
_entity.pdbx_description
1 polymer ?
#
loop_
_entity_poly.entity_id
_entity_poly.type
_entity_poly.pdbx_seq_one_letter_code
_entity_poly.pdbx_strand_id
1 'polypeptide(L)'
;MEFTRFCFLVFSVFLISYVFSVHGVGFYDYPKVSRFRALSQISMPPFPAPEPKGDPKTENVKNSSNDYAASIFNVLSYGAVGDGVIDDTQAFKMAWDTACQVDSAILLVPKHHSFMIQSTIFTGPCKS
;
A
#
# COMPACT_ATOMS: atom_id res chain seq x y z
N MET A 1 36.61 36.18 -4.78
CA MET A 1 36.04 35.58 -6.01
C MET A 1 35.76 34.08 -5.86
N GLU A 2 36.40 33.37 -4.93
CA GLU A 2 36.24 31.92 -4.74
C GLU A 2 34.97 31.51 -3.94
N PHE A 3 34.55 32.32 -2.96
CA PHE A 3 33.36 32.04 -2.16
C PHE A 3 32.07 32.03 -2.99
N THR A 4 31.93 32.97 -3.91
CA THR A 4 30.78 33.05 -4.82
C THR A 4 30.70 31.82 -5.72
N ARG A 5 31.84 31.30 -6.18
CA ARG A 5 31.92 30.09 -7.00
C ARG A 5 31.51 28.85 -6.21
N PHE A 6 31.93 28.76 -4.95
CA PHE A 6 31.50 27.69 -4.04
C PHE A 6 29.97 27.70 -3.82
N CYS A 7 29.38 28.87 -3.56
CA CYS A 7 27.92 29.00 -3.41
C CYS A 7 27.15 28.57 -4.66
N PHE A 8 27.63 28.95 -5.85
CA PHE A 8 27.01 28.54 -7.11
C PHE A 8 27.10 27.02 -7.36
N LEU A 9 28.23 26.39 -7.04
CA LEU A 9 28.38 24.94 -7.16
C LEU A 9 27.44 24.19 -6.22
N VAL A 10 27.34 24.62 -4.97
CA VAL A 10 26.43 24.02 -3.99
C VAL A 10 24.98 24.17 -4.45
N PHE A 11 24.57 25.37 -4.85
CA PHE A 11 23.22 25.62 -5.35
C PHE A 11 22.91 24.81 -6.61
N SER A 12 23.86 24.69 -7.54
CA SER A 12 23.73 23.88 -8.74
C SER A 12 23.55 22.40 -8.41
N VAL A 13 24.30 21.85 -7.45
CA VAL A 13 24.16 20.45 -7.02
C VAL A 13 22.80 20.22 -6.38
N PHE A 14 22.33 21.14 -5.53
CA PHE A 14 20.99 21.05 -4.93
C PHE A 14 19.88 21.12 -5.99
N LEU A 15 19.96 22.06 -6.95
CA LEU A 15 18.99 22.14 -8.03
C LEU A 15 19.00 20.90 -8.91
N ILE A 16 20.19 20.37 -9.25
CA ILE A 16 20.32 19.15 -10.03
C ILE A 16 19.69 17.96 -9.28
N SER A 17 20.00 17.80 -7.99
CA SER A 17 19.40 16.73 -7.16
C SER A 17 17.88 16.85 -7.06
N TYR A 18 17.36 18.07 -6.88
CA TYR A 18 15.93 18.34 -6.85
C TYR A 18 15.25 18.03 -8.18
N VAL A 19 15.86 18.43 -9.31
CA VAL A 19 15.35 18.14 -10.66
C VAL A 19 15.37 16.64 -10.95
N PHE A 20 16.42 15.90 -10.53
CA PHE A 20 16.47 14.44 -10.66
C PHE A 20 15.47 13.72 -9.75
N SER A 21 15.20 14.24 -8.55
CA SER A 21 14.12 13.71 -7.70
C SER A 21 12.73 13.99 -8.27
N VAL A 22 12.55 15.08 -9.03
CA VAL A 22 11.27 15.46 -9.65
C VAL A 22 11.07 14.80 -11.03
N HIS A 23 12.13 14.54 -11.79
CA HIS A 23 12.08 13.92 -13.13
C HIS A 23 12.63 12.48 -13.17
N GLY A 24 12.84 11.85 -12.01
CA GLY A 24 13.32 10.47 -11.87
C GLY A 24 12.30 9.40 -12.27
N VAL A 25 11.54 9.62 -13.34
CA VAL A 25 10.73 8.61 -14.03
C VAL A 25 10.90 8.82 -15.53
N GLY A 26 11.65 7.94 -16.18
CA GLY A 26 11.83 8.07 -17.62
C GLY A 26 12.73 7.06 -18.30
N PHE A 27 12.73 5.78 -17.89
CA PHE A 27 12.87 4.64 -18.80
C PHE A 27 12.61 3.31 -18.05
N TYR A 28 11.35 3.08 -17.65
CA TYR A 28 10.89 1.69 -17.58
C TYR A 28 10.49 1.33 -19.01
N ASP A 29 11.42 0.70 -19.71
CA ASP A 29 11.13 -0.03 -20.94
C ASP A 29 10.04 -1.04 -20.60
N TYR A 30 8.82 -0.77 -21.05
CA TYR A 30 7.69 -1.67 -20.84
C TYR A 30 7.89 -2.81 -21.84
N PRO A 31 8.22 -4.04 -21.43
CA PRO A 31 8.25 -5.14 -22.36
C PRO A 31 6.83 -5.29 -22.91
N LYS A 32 6.69 -5.03 -24.21
CA LYS A 32 5.47 -5.30 -24.97
C LYS A 32 5.27 -6.81 -25.01
N VAL A 33 4.71 -7.38 -23.93
CA VAL A 33 4.35 -8.81 -23.83
C VAL A 33 3.12 -9.05 -24.71
N SER A 34 3.39 -9.10 -26.01
CA SER A 34 2.57 -9.83 -26.96
C SER A 34 2.99 -11.29 -26.82
N ARG A 35 2.05 -12.20 -26.52
CA ARG A 35 2.20 -13.69 -26.55
C ARG A 35 2.52 -14.40 -25.24
N PHE A 36 1.63 -14.34 -24.24
CA PHE A 36 1.52 -15.46 -23.27
C PHE A 36 0.05 -15.81 -22.99
N ARG A 37 -0.54 -16.55 -23.94
CA ARG A 37 -1.73 -17.40 -23.73
C ARG A 37 -1.34 -18.86 -23.42
N ALA A 38 -0.13 -19.12 -22.94
CA ALA A 38 0.34 -20.46 -22.57
C ALA A 38 1.32 -20.28 -21.40
N LEU A 39 1.11 -20.71 -20.15
CA LEU A 39 0.36 -21.85 -19.64
C LEU A 39 -0.40 -21.43 -18.36
N SER A 40 -1.67 -21.78 -18.29
CA SER A 40 -2.50 -21.67 -17.10
C SER A 40 -1.85 -22.44 -15.93
N GLN A 41 -1.45 -21.73 -14.88
CA GLN A 41 -0.97 -22.33 -13.62
C GLN A 41 -2.10 -22.51 -12.59
N ILE A 42 -3.35 -22.65 -13.03
CA ILE A 42 -4.53 -22.81 -12.15
C ILE A 42 -4.43 -24.10 -11.30
N SER A 43 -3.48 -25.00 -11.58
CA SER A 43 -3.30 -26.26 -10.85
C SER A 43 -2.22 -26.24 -9.75
N MET A 44 -1.48 -25.14 -9.53
CA MET A 44 -0.44 -25.16 -8.49
C MET A 44 -1.02 -24.86 -7.10
N PRO A 45 -0.74 -25.68 -6.07
CA PRO A 45 -1.11 -25.34 -4.70
C PRO A 45 -0.37 -24.07 -4.23
N PRO A 46 -1.01 -23.23 -3.40
CA PRO A 46 -0.38 -22.01 -2.90
C PRO A 46 0.83 -22.31 -2.02
N PHE A 47 1.84 -21.42 -2.07
CA PHE A 47 3.03 -21.50 -1.24
C PHE A 47 2.65 -21.38 0.26
N PRO A 48 3.30 -22.11 1.18
CA PRO A 48 3.02 -21.99 2.61
C PRO A 48 3.22 -20.56 3.10
N ALA A 49 2.31 -20.08 3.95
CA ALA A 49 2.36 -18.75 4.53
C ALA A 49 3.60 -18.58 5.41
N PRO A 50 4.30 -17.43 5.35
CA PRO A 50 5.38 -17.12 6.29
C PRO A 50 4.84 -16.99 7.72
N GLU A 51 5.60 -17.48 8.70
CA GLU A 51 5.20 -17.48 10.12
C GLU A 51 4.97 -16.05 10.66
N PRO A 52 3.96 -15.83 11.53
CA PRO A 52 3.69 -14.51 12.09
C PRO A 52 4.84 -14.03 12.98
N LYS A 53 5.36 -12.82 12.69
CA LYS A 53 6.20 -12.08 13.64
C LYS A 53 5.28 -11.44 14.68
N GLY A 54 5.57 -11.72 15.97
CA GLY A 54 4.72 -11.39 17.11
C GLY A 54 4.27 -9.93 17.24
N ASP A 55 3.17 -9.78 17.96
CA ASP A 55 2.27 -8.62 18.04
C ASP A 55 2.91 -7.31 18.55
N PRO A 56 2.56 -6.14 17.98
CA PRO A 56 2.64 -4.86 18.68
C PRO A 56 1.37 -4.64 19.51
N LYS A 57 1.57 -4.45 20.82
CA LYS A 57 0.56 -4.17 21.86
C LYS A 57 -0.43 -3.07 21.47
N THR A 58 -1.72 -3.41 21.38
CA THR A 58 -2.85 -2.48 21.25
C THR A 58 -3.20 -1.81 22.59
N GLU A 59 -3.20 -0.47 22.64
CA GLU A 59 -3.78 0.29 23.74
C GLU A 59 -5.31 0.33 23.61
N ASN A 60 -6.01 -0.18 24.63
CA ASN A 60 -7.46 -0.25 24.70
C ASN A 60 -8.04 1.05 25.29
N VAL A 61 -8.76 1.84 24.49
CA VAL A 61 -9.73 2.82 25.01
C VAL A 61 -11.12 2.24 24.83
N LYS A 62 -11.65 1.60 25.87
CA LYS A 62 -13.01 1.07 25.90
C LYS A 62 -13.97 2.15 26.42
N ASN A 63 -14.75 2.75 25.53
CA ASN A 63 -16.01 3.38 25.90
C ASN A 63 -17.15 2.47 25.42
N SER A 64 -17.85 1.91 26.40
CA SER A 64 -18.91 0.91 26.24
C SER A 64 -20.22 1.55 25.82
N SER A 65 -20.67 1.24 24.61
CA SER A 65 -22.09 1.25 24.25
C SER A 65 -22.35 -0.02 23.45
N ASN A 66 -23.26 -0.86 23.94
CA ASN A 66 -23.75 -2.07 23.28
C ASN A 66 -24.58 -1.71 22.05
N ASP A 67 -23.92 -1.15 21.04
CA ASP A 67 -24.29 -1.29 19.66
C ASP A 67 -23.51 -2.50 19.13
N TYR A 68 -23.97 -3.19 18.10
CA TYR A 68 -23.13 -4.20 17.43
C TYR A 68 -21.95 -3.46 16.78
N ALA A 69 -20.92 -3.17 17.56
CA ALA A 69 -19.83 -2.30 17.16
C ALA A 69 -19.03 -3.02 16.09
N ALA A 70 -19.28 -2.66 14.83
CA ALA A 70 -18.54 -3.19 13.71
C ALA A 70 -17.04 -2.96 13.92
N SER A 71 -16.24 -4.00 13.69
CA SER A 71 -14.79 -3.89 13.79
C SER A 71 -14.26 -3.04 12.65
N ILE A 72 -13.46 -2.01 12.96
CA ILE A 72 -12.94 -1.07 11.98
C ILE A 72 -11.53 -1.48 11.55
N PHE A 73 -11.36 -1.67 10.25
CA PHE A 73 -10.11 -2.06 9.60
C PHE A 73 -9.60 -0.88 8.77
N ASN A 74 -8.78 -0.03 9.37
CA ASN A 74 -8.19 1.13 8.68
C ASN A 74 -7.06 0.68 7.76
N VAL A 75 -7.14 1.01 6.46
CA VAL A 75 -6.14 0.62 5.46
C VAL A 75 -4.71 1.11 5.78
N LEU A 76 -4.57 2.23 6.51
CA LEU A 76 -3.27 2.73 6.97
C LEU A 76 -2.61 1.76 7.98
N SER A 77 -3.41 1.07 8.80
CA SER A 77 -2.91 0.05 9.73
C SER A 77 -2.37 -1.19 9.02
N TYR A 78 -2.66 -1.34 7.72
CA TYR A 78 -2.18 -2.41 6.85
C TYR A 78 -1.08 -1.94 5.90
N GLY A 79 -0.51 -0.74 6.12
CA GLY A 79 0.64 -0.24 5.37
C GLY A 79 0.31 0.58 4.13
N ALA A 80 -0.95 1.02 3.95
CA ALA A 80 -1.27 1.98 2.91
C ALA A 80 -0.59 3.34 3.22
N VAL A 81 0.02 3.95 2.22
CA VAL A 81 0.70 5.24 2.33
C VAL A 81 -0.28 6.39 2.06
N GLY A 82 -1.07 6.28 0.99
CA GLY A 82 -2.07 7.28 0.67
C GLY A 82 -1.51 8.60 0.11
N ASP A 83 -0.38 8.54 -0.60
CA ASP A 83 0.25 9.68 -1.29
C ASP A 83 -0.18 9.85 -2.76
N GLY A 84 -0.94 8.90 -3.29
CA GLY A 84 -1.46 8.86 -4.66
C GLY A 84 -0.45 8.40 -5.70
N VAL A 85 0.74 7.98 -5.27
CA VAL A 85 1.87 7.59 -6.13
C VAL A 85 2.31 6.15 -5.85
N ILE A 86 2.38 5.76 -4.58
CA ILE A 86 2.73 4.41 -4.18
C ILE A 86 1.52 3.49 -4.38
N ASP A 87 1.78 2.29 -4.89
CA ASP A 87 0.75 1.27 -5.07
C ASP A 87 0.34 0.67 -3.72
N ASP A 88 -0.85 1.04 -3.25
CA ASP A 88 -1.43 0.63 -1.97
C ASP A 88 -2.29 -0.64 -2.08
N THR A 89 -2.31 -1.32 -3.24
CA THR A 89 -3.19 -2.48 -3.50
C THR A 89 -3.03 -3.58 -2.46
N GLN A 90 -1.80 -3.87 -2.03
CA GLN A 90 -1.53 -4.91 -1.05
C GLN A 90 -2.11 -4.58 0.32
N ALA A 91 -2.01 -3.32 0.76
CA ALA A 91 -2.58 -2.88 2.02
C ALA A 91 -4.11 -3.02 2.04
N PHE A 92 -4.77 -2.64 0.93
CA PHE A 92 -6.21 -2.82 0.77
C PHE A 92 -6.62 -4.30 0.78
N LYS A 93 -5.87 -5.19 0.12
CA LYS A 93 -6.12 -6.64 0.17
C LYS A 93 -6.00 -7.20 1.58
N MET A 94 -4.93 -6.87 2.30
CA MET A 94 -4.75 -7.38 3.67
C MET A 94 -5.82 -6.87 4.63
N ALA A 95 -6.20 -5.59 4.49
CA ALA A 95 -7.27 -5.02 5.28
C ALA A 95 -8.62 -5.70 4.99
N TRP A 96 -8.92 -5.99 3.71
CA TRP A 96 -10.09 -6.76 3.31
C TRP A 96 -10.05 -8.20 3.85
N ASP A 97 -8.95 -8.93 3.65
CA ASP A 97 -8.82 -10.33 4.07
C ASP A 97 -9.00 -10.49 5.57
N THR A 98 -8.59 -9.49 6.36
CA THR A 98 -8.81 -9.48 7.81
C THR A 98 -10.25 -9.11 8.16
N ALA A 99 -10.80 -8.08 7.52
CA ALA A 99 -12.19 -7.67 7.70
C ALA A 99 -13.19 -8.79 7.38
N CYS A 100 -12.89 -9.59 6.36
CA CYS A 100 -13.70 -10.71 5.90
C CYS A 100 -13.79 -11.85 6.93
N GLN A 101 -12.93 -11.88 7.95
CA GLN A 101 -12.90 -12.92 8.99
C GLN A 101 -13.77 -12.63 10.21
N VAL A 102 -14.51 -11.52 10.23
CA VAL A 102 -15.40 -11.13 11.34
C VAL A 102 -16.82 -10.86 10.84
N ASP A 103 -17.80 -11.00 11.73
CA ASP A 103 -19.23 -10.98 11.36
C ASP A 103 -19.73 -9.57 10.98
N SER A 104 -19.11 -8.52 11.54
CA SER A 104 -19.44 -7.13 11.23
C SER A 104 -18.16 -6.31 11.14
N ALA A 105 -17.83 -5.87 9.92
CA ALA A 105 -16.60 -5.16 9.61
C ALA A 105 -16.85 -3.88 8.83
N ILE A 106 -16.04 -2.86 9.10
CA ILE A 106 -15.93 -1.64 8.30
C ILE A 106 -14.49 -1.55 7.80
N LEU A 107 -14.31 -1.63 6.48
CA LEU A 107 -13.03 -1.29 5.84
C LEU A 107 -12.95 0.25 5.74
N LEU A 108 -12.12 0.87 6.58
CA LEU A 108 -12.00 2.32 6.65
C LEU A 108 -10.90 2.84 5.73
N VAL A 109 -11.28 3.71 4.80
CA VAL A 109 -10.38 4.50 3.94
C VAL A 109 -10.40 5.96 4.44
N PRO A 110 -9.34 6.45 5.11
CA PRO A 110 -9.33 7.78 5.71
C PRO A 110 -9.36 8.92 4.68
N LYS A 111 -10.02 10.01 5.04
CA LYS A 111 -10.01 11.27 4.28
C LYS A 111 -8.63 11.96 4.33
N HIS A 112 -8.39 12.84 3.35
CA HIS A 112 -7.12 13.58 3.14
C HIS A 112 -5.93 12.73 2.68
N HIS A 113 -6.20 11.52 2.20
CA HIS A 113 -5.24 10.66 1.51
C HIS A 113 -5.71 10.40 0.09
N SER A 114 -4.77 10.08 -0.80
CA SER A 114 -5.03 9.60 -2.16
C SER A 114 -4.41 8.22 -2.30
N PHE A 115 -5.17 7.19 -2.63
CA PHE A 115 -4.63 5.82 -2.71
C PHE A 115 -4.56 5.39 -4.17
N MET A 116 -3.39 4.98 -4.64
CA MET A 116 -3.26 4.34 -5.95
C MET A 116 -3.45 2.84 -5.77
N ILE A 117 -4.43 2.26 -6.47
CA ILE A 117 -4.69 0.82 -6.46
C ILE A 117 -4.78 0.28 -7.88
N GLN A 118 -4.27 -0.93 -8.08
CA GLN A 118 -4.45 -1.70 -9.29
C GLN A 118 -5.82 -2.39 -9.30
N SER A 119 -6.24 -2.83 -10.49
CA SER A 119 -7.41 -3.69 -10.63
C SER A 119 -7.23 -4.95 -9.78
N THR A 120 -8.12 -5.15 -8.81
CA THR A 120 -8.04 -6.26 -7.86
C THR A 120 -9.42 -6.84 -7.57
N ILE A 121 -9.45 -8.12 -7.22
CA ILE A 121 -10.63 -8.82 -6.74
C ILE A 121 -10.46 -9.04 -5.24
N PHE A 122 -11.43 -8.58 -4.47
CA PHE A 122 -11.54 -8.89 -3.05
C PHE A 122 -12.29 -10.20 -2.88
N THR A 123 -11.57 -11.28 -2.57
CA THR A 123 -12.11 -12.63 -2.54
C THR A 123 -12.68 -12.97 -1.16
N GLY A 124 -13.69 -13.84 -1.15
CA GLY A 124 -14.22 -14.50 0.05
C GLY A 124 -13.84 -15.98 0.11
N PRO A 125 -14.47 -16.78 1.00
CA PRO A 125 -15.70 -16.50 1.74
C PRO A 125 -15.49 -15.58 2.96
N CYS A 126 -16.44 -14.68 3.20
CA CYS A 126 -16.47 -13.86 4.42
C CYS A 126 -17.43 -14.45 5.45
N LYS A 127 -17.18 -14.16 6.73
CA LYS A 127 -18.12 -14.47 7.80
C LYS A 127 -19.33 -13.55 7.72
N SER A 128 -20.50 -14.10 8.06
CA SER A 128 -21.82 -13.46 8.05
C SER A 128 -22.63 -13.91 9.26
#